data_AF-A0A1V4XMU0-F1
#
_entry.id   AF-A0A1V4XMU0-F1
#
_cell.length_a   1.000
_cell.length_b   1.000
_cell.length_c   1.000
_cell.angle_alpha   90.00
_cell.angle_beta   90.00
_cell.angle_gamma   90.00
#
_symmetry.space_group_name_H-M   'P 1'
#
loop_
_entity.id
_entity.type
_entity.pdbx_description
1 polymer ?
#
loop_
_entity_poly.entity_id
_entity_poly.type
_entity_poly.pdbx_seq_one_letter_code
_entity_poly.pdbx_strand_id
1 'polypeptide(L)'
;MNNKRERLSLLVDYTALVYHEARYVRKLGKKHIGEHEQWKPLVALPVNKNDAWKALHGTRTEAKKAETVRTALLPFKMRFQVELEELQSLFGHPAWLKLEVYGGNAWKKITELIQRLSVALEEGQSEEADGILAMLAEAKHNTGSVAEKLRRLDEALG
;
A
#
# COMPACT_ATOMS: atom_id res chain seq x y z
N MET A 1 18.03 -17.61 10.59
CA MET A 1 17.13 -16.50 11.00
C MET A 1 15.97 -16.45 10.02
N ASN A 2 14.75 -16.22 10.51
CA ASN A 2 13.51 -16.66 9.85
C ASN A 2 13.07 -15.71 8.71
N ASN A 3 13.67 -15.89 7.52
CA ASN A 3 13.49 -15.06 6.32
C ASN A 3 12.00 -14.83 5.98
N LYS A 4 11.12 -15.80 6.25
CA LYS A 4 9.66 -15.66 6.07
C LYS A 4 9.05 -14.49 6.86
N ARG A 5 9.43 -14.32 8.14
CA ARG A 5 8.83 -13.28 9.00
C ARG A 5 9.26 -11.88 8.55
N GLU A 6 10.50 -11.74 8.12
CA GLU A 6 11.02 -10.48 7.57
C GLU A 6 10.29 -10.10 6.28
N ARG A 7 10.14 -11.05 5.34
CA ARG A 7 9.37 -10.82 4.11
C ARG A 7 7.90 -10.46 4.38
N LEU A 8 7.25 -11.12 5.34
CA LEU A 8 5.88 -10.76 5.76
C LEU A 8 5.83 -9.35 6.35
N SER A 9 6.83 -8.96 7.16
CA SER A 9 6.89 -7.59 7.68
C SER A 9 7.03 -6.56 6.56
N LEU A 10 7.86 -6.83 5.55
CA LEU A 10 8.02 -5.95 4.39
C LEU A 10 6.74 -5.90 3.54
N LEU A 11 6.06 -7.03 3.33
CA LEU A 11 4.74 -7.07 2.68
C LEU A 11 3.76 -6.12 3.39
N VAL A 12 3.70 -6.17 4.73
CA VAL A 12 2.83 -5.29 5.53
C VAL A 12 3.19 -3.81 5.35
N ASP A 13 4.48 -3.49 5.34
CA ASP A 13 4.94 -2.10 5.21
C ASP A 13 4.61 -1.52 3.82
N TYR A 14 4.85 -2.29 2.75
CA TYR A 14 4.50 -1.86 1.39
C TYR A 14 2.99 -1.79 1.20
N THR A 15 2.24 -2.74 1.74
CA THR A 15 0.76 -2.71 1.75
C THR A 15 0.26 -1.44 2.43
N ALA A 16 0.77 -1.11 3.62
CA ALA A 16 0.38 0.09 4.33
C ALA A 16 0.64 1.36 3.52
N LEU A 17 1.74 1.40 2.76
CA LEU A 17 2.07 2.53 1.90
C LEU A 17 1.07 2.68 0.74
N VAL A 18 0.58 1.59 0.16
CA VAL A 18 -0.48 1.62 -0.86
C VAL A 18 -1.77 2.21 -0.28
N TYR A 19 -2.23 1.75 0.88
CA TYR A 19 -3.41 2.31 1.55
C TYR A 19 -3.22 3.78 1.93
N HIS A 20 -2.02 4.12 2.42
CA HIS A 20 -1.64 5.50 2.71
C HIS A 20 -1.84 6.36 1.46
N GLU A 21 -1.31 5.97 0.31
CA GLU A 21 -1.41 6.77 -0.92
C GLU A 21 -2.81 6.78 -1.53
N ALA A 22 -3.56 5.70 -1.37
CA ALA A 22 -4.94 5.62 -1.81
C ALA A 22 -5.84 6.68 -1.13
N ARG A 23 -5.43 7.26 0.02
CA ARG A 23 -6.13 8.40 0.65
C ARG A 23 -6.34 9.60 -0.28
N TYR A 24 -5.51 9.74 -1.31
CA TYR A 24 -5.61 10.80 -2.30
C TYR A 24 -6.75 10.59 -3.31
N VAL A 25 -7.47 9.47 -3.25
CA VAL A 25 -8.72 9.24 -4.01
C VAL A 25 -9.70 10.41 -3.89
N ARG A 26 -9.71 11.11 -2.74
CA ARG A 26 -10.48 12.35 -2.52
C ARG A 26 -10.22 13.46 -3.58
N LYS A 27 -9.05 13.44 -4.23
CA LYS A 27 -8.64 14.42 -5.26
C LYS A 27 -9.21 14.13 -6.64
N LEU A 28 -9.63 12.88 -6.91
CA LEU A 28 -10.29 12.54 -8.17
C LEU A 28 -11.69 13.19 -8.27
N GLY A 29 -12.29 13.53 -7.13
CA GLY A 29 -13.58 14.22 -7.06
C GLY A 29 -14.78 13.34 -7.43
N LYS A 30 -15.97 13.73 -6.96
CA LYS A 30 -17.21 12.94 -7.12
C LYS A 30 -17.55 12.59 -8.57
N LYS A 31 -17.15 13.41 -9.55
CA LYS A 31 -17.43 13.18 -10.97
C LYS A 31 -16.68 11.98 -11.57
N HIS A 32 -15.56 11.57 -10.99
CA HIS A 32 -14.69 10.53 -11.55
C HIS A 32 -14.73 9.21 -10.79
N ILE A 33 -15.08 9.25 -9.50
CA ILE A 33 -15.15 8.08 -8.63
C ILE A 33 -16.52 7.92 -7.98
N GLY A 34 -17.54 8.61 -8.51
CA GLY A 34 -18.91 8.68 -7.98
C GLY A 34 -19.00 9.05 -6.50
N GLU A 35 -20.15 8.73 -5.88
CA GLU A 35 -20.32 8.71 -4.42
C GLU A 35 -19.97 7.33 -3.86
N HIS A 36 -18.88 6.72 -4.33
CA HIS A 36 -18.57 5.35 -3.92
C HIS A 36 -18.20 5.30 -2.44
N GLU A 37 -19.20 4.94 -1.63
CA GLU A 37 -19.15 4.65 -0.19
C GLU A 37 -17.92 3.82 0.18
N GLN A 38 -17.50 2.91 -0.70
CA GLN A 38 -16.33 2.03 -0.51
C GLN A 38 -15.02 2.80 -0.27
N TRP A 39 -14.87 4.03 -0.79
CA TRP A 39 -13.66 4.82 -0.59
C TRP A 39 -13.68 5.68 0.67
N LYS A 40 -14.82 5.77 1.37
CA LYS A 40 -14.96 6.62 2.57
C LYS A 40 -13.89 6.32 3.63
N PRO A 41 -13.54 5.06 3.96
CA PRO A 41 -12.48 4.78 4.93
C PRO A 41 -11.12 5.35 4.54
N LEU A 42 -10.78 5.37 3.23
CA LEU A 42 -9.54 5.97 2.72
C LEU A 42 -9.59 7.50 2.78
N VAL A 43 -10.74 8.09 2.44
CA VAL A 43 -10.96 9.55 2.50
C VAL A 43 -10.99 10.04 3.95
N ALA A 44 -11.38 9.19 4.90
CA ALA A 44 -11.37 9.50 6.33
C ALA A 44 -9.96 9.60 6.93
N LEU A 45 -8.92 9.09 6.26
CA LEU A 45 -7.55 9.30 6.71
C LEU A 45 -7.20 10.80 6.74
N PRO A 46 -6.34 11.25 7.67
CA PRO A 46 -5.87 12.62 7.72
C PRO A 46 -5.31 13.14 6.39
N VAL A 47 -5.46 14.45 6.15
CA VAL A 47 -4.89 15.12 4.96
C VAL A 47 -3.38 15.26 5.11
N ASN A 48 -2.91 15.60 6.32
CA ASN A 48 -1.49 15.67 6.62
C ASN A 48 -0.87 14.28 6.44
N LYS A 49 0.24 14.24 5.68
CA LYS A 49 0.95 13.01 5.32
C LYS A 49 1.40 12.22 6.55
N ASN A 50 1.99 12.90 7.54
CA ASN A 50 2.55 12.23 8.71
C ASN A 50 1.42 11.75 9.64
N ASP A 51 0.36 12.55 9.80
CA ASP A 51 -0.81 12.14 10.59
C ASP A 51 -1.52 10.93 9.96
N ALA A 52 -1.61 10.90 8.62
CA ALA A 52 -2.17 9.77 7.90
C ALA A 52 -1.35 8.50 8.11
N TRP A 53 -0.02 8.61 8.10
CA TRP A 53 0.87 7.50 8.39
C TRP A 53 0.76 7.03 9.85
N LYS A 54 0.71 7.97 10.80
CA LYS A 54 0.48 7.69 12.22
C LYS A 54 -0.85 6.97 12.43
N ALA A 55 -1.90 7.39 11.72
CA ALA A 55 -3.20 6.74 11.78
C ALA A 55 -3.14 5.26 11.34
N LEU A 56 -2.21 4.87 10.46
CA LEU A 56 -2.01 3.48 10.04
C LEU A 56 -1.18 2.65 11.02
N HIS A 57 -0.51 3.27 11.99
CA HIS A 57 0.44 2.59 12.88
C HIS A 57 -0.19 1.38 13.59
N GLY A 58 -1.38 1.53 14.19
CA GLY A 58 -2.07 0.43 14.85
C GLY A 58 -2.36 -0.76 13.93
N THR A 59 -2.81 -0.48 12.70
CA THR A 59 -3.08 -1.53 11.69
C THR A 59 -1.79 -2.22 11.24
N ARG A 60 -0.72 -1.46 11.03
CA ARG A 60 0.62 -2.00 10.67
C ARG A 60 1.16 -2.90 11.78
N THR A 61 1.14 -2.43 13.02
CA THR A 61 1.65 -3.16 14.18
C THR A 61 0.87 -4.46 14.39
N GLU A 62 -0.45 -4.45 14.21
CA GLU A 62 -1.25 -5.67 14.29
C GLU A 62 -0.93 -6.65 13.15
N ALA A 63 -0.90 -6.15 11.90
CA ALA A 63 -0.56 -6.95 10.73
C ALA A 63 0.84 -7.59 10.81
N LYS A 64 1.83 -6.91 11.40
CA LYS A 64 3.19 -7.45 11.57
C LYS A 64 3.30 -8.64 12.55
N LYS A 65 2.24 -8.95 13.30
CA LYS A 65 2.18 -10.15 14.15
C LYS A 65 1.78 -11.41 13.38
N ALA A 66 1.35 -11.25 12.13
CA ALA A 66 0.86 -12.34 11.30
C ALA A 66 1.93 -13.40 10.99
N GLU A 67 1.47 -14.65 10.84
CA GLU A 67 2.30 -15.79 10.45
C GLU A 67 2.06 -16.24 9.00
N THR A 68 1.00 -15.72 8.37
CA THR A 68 0.59 -16.01 7.00
C THR A 68 0.28 -14.73 6.23
N VAL A 69 0.33 -14.77 4.89
CA VAL A 69 -0.03 -13.62 4.06
C VAL A 69 -1.47 -13.20 4.32
N ARG A 70 -2.39 -14.18 4.38
CA ARG A 70 -3.80 -13.92 4.67
C ARG A 70 -3.99 -13.13 5.97
N THR A 71 -3.31 -13.54 7.05
CA THR A 71 -3.42 -12.85 8.35
C THR A 71 -2.70 -11.50 8.36
N ALA A 72 -1.67 -11.32 7.54
CA ALA A 72 -0.96 -10.05 7.39
C ALA A 72 -1.80 -8.99 6.66
N LEU A 73 -2.60 -9.37 5.66
CA LEU A 73 -3.42 -8.45 4.88
C LEU A 73 -4.80 -8.17 5.50
N LEU A 74 -5.31 -9.08 6.32
CA LEU A 74 -6.65 -8.99 6.92
C LEU A 74 -6.91 -7.68 7.70
N PRO A 75 -5.99 -7.16 8.54
CA PRO A 75 -6.23 -5.90 9.26
C PRO A 75 -6.51 -4.70 8.35
N PHE A 76 -5.90 -4.66 7.16
CA PHE A 76 -6.15 -3.61 6.18
C PHE A 76 -7.53 -3.75 5.55
N LYS A 77 -7.87 -4.95 5.08
CA LYS A 77 -9.20 -5.25 4.53
C LYS A 77 -10.30 -4.92 5.53
N MET A 78 -10.16 -5.33 6.79
CA MET A 78 -11.15 -5.06 7.83
C MET A 78 -11.30 -3.57 8.14
N ARG A 79 -10.19 -2.82 8.12
CA ARG A 79 -10.23 -1.38 8.40
C ARG A 79 -10.80 -0.57 7.25
N PHE A 80 -10.38 -0.88 6.02
CA PHE A 80 -10.65 -0.04 4.86
C PHE A 80 -11.77 -0.55 3.97
N GLN A 81 -12.20 -1.80 4.18
CA GLN A 81 -13.29 -2.45 3.43
C GLN A 81 -13.04 -2.46 1.91
N VAL A 82 -11.76 -2.48 1.52
CA VAL A 82 -11.30 -2.59 0.13
C VAL A 82 -10.08 -3.51 0.08
N GLU A 83 -9.86 -4.16 -1.04
CA GLU A 83 -8.74 -5.08 -1.29
C GLU A 83 -7.67 -4.47 -2.23
N LEU A 84 -6.51 -5.13 -2.35
CA LEU A 84 -5.39 -4.62 -3.16
C LEU A 84 -5.75 -4.56 -4.65
N GLU A 85 -6.60 -5.45 -5.13
CA GLU A 85 -7.11 -5.53 -6.49
C GLU A 85 -7.97 -4.29 -6.83
N GLU A 86 -8.80 -3.88 -5.88
CA GLU A 86 -9.62 -2.67 -5.99
C GLU A 86 -8.75 -1.42 -5.95
N LEU A 87 -7.70 -1.40 -5.13
CA LEU A 87 -6.73 -0.30 -5.08
C LEU A 87 -5.91 -0.21 -6.38
N GLN A 88 -5.48 -1.35 -6.94
CA GLN A 88 -4.79 -1.37 -8.23
C GLN A 88 -5.70 -0.82 -9.34
N SER A 89 -6.97 -1.22 -9.35
CA SER A 89 -7.97 -0.71 -10.29
C SER A 89 -8.20 0.80 -10.11
N LEU A 90 -8.31 1.26 -8.86
CA LEU A 90 -8.38 2.67 -8.52
C LEU A 90 -7.18 3.43 -9.08
N PHE A 91 -5.95 2.98 -8.83
CA PHE A 91 -4.74 3.65 -9.32
C PHE A 91 -4.60 3.64 -10.84
N GLY A 92 -5.21 2.66 -11.52
CA GLY A 92 -5.29 2.59 -12.97
C GLY A 92 -6.36 3.48 -13.60
N HIS A 93 -7.19 4.16 -12.80
CA HIS A 93 -8.28 4.97 -13.33
C HIS A 93 -7.75 6.19 -14.13
N PRO A 94 -8.28 6.48 -15.33
CA PRO A 94 -7.78 7.58 -16.18
C PRO A 94 -7.83 8.97 -15.56
N ALA A 95 -8.67 9.19 -14.55
CA ALA A 95 -8.72 10.46 -13.82
C ALA A 95 -7.40 10.83 -13.14
N TRP A 96 -6.53 9.85 -12.84
CA TRP A 96 -5.19 10.12 -12.30
C TRP A 96 -4.25 10.76 -13.32
N LEU A 97 -4.51 10.63 -14.63
CA LEU A 97 -3.67 11.24 -15.68
C LEU A 97 -3.68 12.77 -15.60
N LYS A 98 -4.77 13.35 -15.08
CA LYS A 98 -4.89 14.80 -14.87
C LYS A 98 -4.25 15.27 -13.55
N LEU A 99 -3.71 14.34 -12.77
CA LEU A 99 -3.25 14.53 -11.39
C LEU A 99 -1.86 13.89 -11.21
N GLU A 100 -0.94 14.21 -12.13
CA GLU A 100 0.40 13.60 -12.22
C GLU A 100 1.18 13.62 -10.90
N VAL A 101 0.98 14.68 -10.10
CA VAL A 101 1.59 14.84 -8.78
C VAL A 101 1.22 13.77 -7.75
N TYR A 102 0.22 12.91 -8.01
CA TYR A 102 -0.15 11.80 -7.11
C TYR A 102 0.26 10.43 -7.67
N GLY A 103 0.74 10.35 -8.91
CA GLY A 103 1.43 9.17 -9.44
C GLY A 103 0.60 7.89 -9.60
N GLY A 104 -0.70 7.99 -9.95
CA GLY A 104 -1.59 6.82 -10.06
C GLY A 104 -0.99 5.65 -10.85
N ASN A 105 -0.42 5.89 -12.02
CA ASN A 105 0.21 4.83 -12.82
C ASN A 105 1.38 4.11 -12.12
N ALA A 106 2.19 4.85 -11.34
CA ALA A 106 3.27 4.26 -10.55
C ALA A 106 2.71 3.39 -9.43
N TRP A 107 1.71 3.90 -8.69
CA TRP A 107 1.07 3.16 -7.61
C TRP A 107 0.30 1.94 -8.10
N LYS A 108 -0.26 1.95 -9.31
CA LYS A 108 -0.83 0.75 -9.95
C LYS A 108 0.22 -0.36 -10.06
N LYS A 109 1.39 -0.05 -10.62
CA LYS A 109 2.49 -1.02 -10.79
C LYS A 109 3.05 -1.49 -9.45
N ILE A 110 3.20 -0.58 -8.48
CA ILE A 110 3.63 -0.94 -7.12
C ILE A 110 2.62 -1.88 -6.46
N THR A 111 1.32 -1.59 -6.59
CA THR A 111 0.26 -2.45 -6.04
C THR A 111 0.26 -3.83 -6.69
N GLU A 112 0.49 -3.91 -8.00
CA GLU A 112 0.66 -5.17 -8.73
C GLU A 112 1.85 -5.99 -8.21
N LEU A 113 3.01 -5.35 -7.97
CA LEU A 113 4.17 -6.01 -7.37
C LEU A 113 3.86 -6.55 -5.95
N ILE A 114 3.09 -5.81 -5.15
CA ILE A 114 2.68 -6.26 -3.81
C ILE A 114 1.73 -7.47 -3.89
N GLN A 115 0.79 -7.47 -4.85
CA GLN A 115 -0.07 -8.64 -5.09
C GLN A 115 0.78 -9.86 -5.50
N ARG A 116 1.72 -9.70 -6.44
CA ARG A 116 2.65 -10.78 -6.83
C ARG A 116 3.50 -11.28 -5.66
N LEU A 117 3.99 -10.36 -4.81
CA LEU A 117 4.70 -10.73 -3.59
C LEU A 117 3.82 -11.56 -2.65
N SER A 118 2.54 -11.19 -2.51
CA SER A 118 1.60 -11.92 -1.66
C SER A 118 1.38 -13.35 -2.14
N VAL A 119 1.27 -13.56 -3.47
CA VAL A 119 1.18 -14.89 -4.08
C VAL A 119 2.46 -15.69 -3.85
N ALA A 120 3.63 -15.13 -4.18
CA ALA A 120 4.91 -15.81 -4.02
C ALA A 120 5.17 -16.24 -2.56
N LEU A 121 4.77 -15.41 -1.59
CA LEU A 121 4.90 -15.74 -0.16
C LEU A 121 3.92 -16.83 0.29
N GLU A 122 2.69 -16.83 -0.22
CA GLU A 122 1.69 -17.85 0.10
C GLU A 122 2.08 -19.21 -0.51
N GLU A 123 2.65 -19.21 -1.72
CA GLU A 123 3.14 -20.41 -2.43
C GLU A 123 4.53 -20.87 -1.97
N GLY A 124 5.20 -20.13 -1.08
CA GLY A 124 6.51 -20.48 -0.56
C GLY A 124 7.69 -20.26 -1.52
N GLN A 125 7.47 -19.50 -2.61
CA GLN A 125 8.46 -19.17 -3.64
C GLN A 125 9.45 -18.10 -3.14
N SER A 126 10.39 -18.53 -2.32
CA SER A 126 11.32 -17.62 -1.63
C SER A 126 12.18 -16.75 -2.56
N GLU A 127 12.71 -17.32 -3.65
CA GLU A 127 13.56 -16.58 -4.59
C GLU A 127 12.76 -15.51 -5.36
N GLU A 128 11.56 -15.85 -5.83
CA GLU A 128 10.68 -14.88 -6.48
C GLU A 128 10.27 -13.77 -5.51
N ALA A 129 9.92 -14.12 -4.27
CA ALA A 129 9.60 -13.13 -3.24
C ALA A 129 10.76 -12.15 -3.00
N ASP A 130 11.99 -12.64 -2.92
CA ASP A 130 13.19 -11.78 -2.75
C ASP A 130 13.41 -10.87 -3.97
N GLY A 131 13.25 -11.41 -5.18
CA GLY A 131 13.32 -10.63 -6.41
C GLY A 131 12.27 -9.50 -6.45
N ILE A 132 11.03 -9.81 -6.08
CA ILE A 132 9.95 -8.82 -6.03
C ILE A 132 10.21 -7.77 -4.94
N LEU A 133 10.74 -8.16 -3.78
CA LEU A 133 11.10 -7.22 -2.71
C LEU A 133 12.20 -6.25 -3.15
N ALA A 134 13.20 -6.72 -3.90
CA ALA A 134 14.22 -5.85 -4.49
C ALA A 134 13.60 -4.87 -5.50
N MET A 135 12.72 -5.36 -6.39
CA MET A 135 11.99 -4.49 -7.32
C MET A 135 11.13 -3.45 -6.60
N LEU A 136 10.45 -3.83 -5.51
CA LEU A 136 9.65 -2.92 -4.70
C LEU A 136 10.49 -1.85 -4.01
N ALA A 137 11.67 -2.20 -3.49
CA ALA A 137 12.56 -1.25 -2.84
C ALA A 137 13.03 -0.16 -3.81
N GLU A 138 13.27 -0.53 -5.07
CA GLU A 138 13.74 0.37 -6.12
C GLU A 138 12.60 1.08 -6.88
N ALA A 139 11.38 0.56 -6.79
CA ALA A 139 10.21 1.07 -7.50
C ALA A 139 10.05 2.58 -7.26
N LYS A 140 10.00 3.33 -8.37
CA LYS A 140 9.87 4.79 -8.33
C LYS A 140 8.40 5.20 -8.33
N HIS A 141 8.12 6.22 -7.54
CA HIS A 141 6.91 7.02 -7.64
C HIS A 141 7.30 8.48 -7.88
N ASN A 142 6.31 9.37 -7.92
CA ASN A 142 6.42 10.79 -8.23
C ASN A 142 7.53 11.60 -7.51
N THR A 143 8.04 11.16 -6.35
CA THR A 143 9.02 11.94 -5.56
C THR A 143 10.18 11.11 -4.99
N GLY A 144 10.44 9.90 -5.50
CA GLY A 144 11.50 9.04 -4.97
C GLY A 144 11.20 7.55 -5.12
N SER A 145 11.95 6.70 -4.41
CA SER A 145 11.62 5.27 -4.31
C SER A 145 10.64 4.98 -3.17
N VAL A 146 9.92 3.86 -3.30
CA VAL A 146 9.02 3.33 -2.26
C VAL A 146 9.78 3.12 -0.93
N ALA A 147 10.98 2.54 -0.97
CA ALA A 147 11.78 2.33 0.24
C ALA A 147 12.18 3.65 0.92
N GLU A 148 12.60 4.66 0.15
CA GLU A 148 12.96 5.98 0.69
C GLU A 148 11.75 6.67 1.33
N LYS A 149 10.57 6.57 0.69
CA LYS A 149 9.34 7.11 1.24
C LYS A 149 8.93 6.42 2.53
N LEU A 150 8.99 5.09 2.58
CA LEU A 150 8.70 4.32 3.78
C LEU A 150 9.61 4.74 4.93
N ARG A 151 10.92 4.78 4.71
CA ARG A 151 11.92 5.22 5.70
C ARG A 151 11.61 6.62 6.24
N ARG A 152 11.36 7.60 5.36
CA ARG A 152 11.05 8.98 5.77
C ARG A 152 9.77 9.09 6.60
N LEU A 153 8.77 8.27 6.27
CA LEU A 153 7.51 8.25 7.01
C LEU A 153 7.68 7.63 8.39
N ASP A 154 8.47 6.56 8.50
CA ASP A 154 8.79 5.93 9.79
C ASP A 154 9.67 6.83 10.66
N GLU A 155 10.66 7.52 10.09
CA GLU A 155 11.46 8.54 10.80
C GLU A 155 10.61 9.70 11.34
N ALA A 156 9.52 10.04 10.67
CA ALA A 156 8.60 11.08 11.13
C ALA A 156 7.70 10.62 12.30
N LEU A 157 7.67 9.33 12.62
CA LEU A 157 6.90 8.80 13.76
C LEU A 157 7.69 8.78 15.08
N GLY A 158 9.02 8.73 15.02
CA GLY A 158 9.90 8.63 16.20
C GLY A 158 10.04 7.20 16.69
#